data_AF-A0A832E355-F1
#
_entry.id   AF-A0A832E355-F1
#
_cell.length_a   1.000
_cell.length_b   1.000
_cell.length_c   1.000
_cell.angle_alpha   90.00
_cell.angle_beta   90.00
_cell.angle_gamma   90.00
#
_symmetry.space_group_name_H-M   'P 1'
#
loop_
_entity.id
_entity.type
_entity.pdbx_description
1 polymer ?
#
loop_
_entity_poly.entity_id
_entity_poly.type
_entity_poly.pdbx_seq_one_letter_code
_entity_poly.pdbx_strand_id
1 'polypeptide(L)'
;SAILTANIWFRDPLPLPDVVAFPDGPFQWLFPLPAESRPGSAGYALVMSAPEKRFLALTPEALQNAVITQLCEQTGISLWNTPPDAFFVMKERNATLLQTPEIHALRPSTASGISRLWFAGDWVQTHLPATLEGAVRSALQICDDISHQL
;
A
#
# COMPACT_ATOMS: atom_id res chain seq x y z
N SER A 1 -2.30 10.45 -0.14
CA SER A 1 -3.32 9.81 -0.98
C SER A 1 -3.77 8.51 -0.33
N ALA A 2 -4.90 7.96 -0.75
CA ALA A 2 -5.34 6.65 -0.30
C ALA A 2 -4.59 5.52 -1.01
N ILE A 3 -4.54 4.33 -0.41
CA ILE A 3 -4.17 3.07 -1.07
C ILE A 3 -5.29 2.06 -0.80
N LEU A 4 -5.70 1.34 -1.83
CA LEU A 4 -6.64 0.22 -1.71
C LEU A 4 -5.92 -1.06 -2.11
N THR A 5 -5.96 -2.06 -1.23
CA THR A 5 -5.40 -3.39 -1.48
C THR A 5 -6.52 -4.41 -1.48
N ALA A 6 -6.64 -5.18 -2.56
CA ALA A 6 -7.56 -6.30 -2.68
C ALA A 6 -6.76 -7.61 -2.66
N ASN A 7 -6.90 -8.35 -1.57
CA ASN A 7 -6.32 -9.69 -1.45
C ASN A 7 -7.32 -10.72 -1.93
N ILE A 8 -6.88 -11.60 -2.83
CA ILE A 8 -7.70 -12.65 -3.44
C ILE A 8 -6.94 -13.97 -3.39
N TRP A 9 -7.64 -15.05 -3.07
CA TRP A 9 -7.06 -16.39 -3.00
C TRP A 9 -7.78 -17.35 -3.91
N PHE A 10 -7.04 -18.17 -4.64
CA PHE A 10 -7.54 -19.23 -5.50
C PHE A 10 -7.01 -20.58 -5.03
N ARG A 11 -7.71 -21.66 -5.37
CA ARG A 11 -7.25 -23.02 -5.07
C ARG A 11 -5.88 -23.30 -5.68
N ASP A 12 -5.75 -23.00 -6.97
CA ASP A 12 -4.55 -23.22 -7.74
C ASP A 12 -3.87 -21.86 -8.04
N PRO A 13 -2.53 -21.82 -8.10
CA PRO A 13 -1.81 -20.61 -8.47
C PRO A 13 -2.14 -20.19 -9.91
N LEU A 14 -2.28 -18.88 -10.11
CA LEU A 14 -2.36 -18.29 -11.43
C LEU A 14 -1.01 -18.43 -12.16
N PRO A 15 -0.99 -18.72 -13.47
CA PRO A 15 0.22 -18.81 -14.27
C PRO A 15 0.77 -17.41 -14.60
N LEU A 16 1.12 -16.66 -13.56
CA LEU A 16 1.64 -15.30 -13.63
C LEU A 16 3.03 -15.21 -13.00
N PRO A 17 3.87 -14.25 -13.40
CA PRO A 17 5.09 -13.91 -12.68
C PRO A 17 4.81 -13.45 -11.24
N ASP A 18 5.83 -13.47 -10.39
CA ASP A 18 5.74 -13.01 -8.99
C ASP A 18 5.42 -11.52 -8.87
N VAL A 19 5.67 -10.70 -9.88
CA VAL A 19 5.25 -9.29 -9.89
C VAL A 19 4.67 -8.96 -11.24
N VAL A 20 3.45 -8.45 -11.25
CA VAL A 20 2.76 -8.05 -12.48
C VAL A 20 2.36 -6.59 -12.37
N ALA A 21 2.65 -5.84 -13.43
CA ALA A 21 2.20 -4.47 -13.61
C ALA A 21 1.01 -4.44 -14.60
N PHE A 22 -0.01 -3.68 -14.24
CA PHE A 22 -1.25 -3.52 -14.98
C PHE A 22 -1.48 -2.04 -15.31
N PRO A 23 -0.82 -1.51 -16.36
CA PRO A 23 -0.81 -0.06 -16.63
C PRO A 23 -2.19 0.49 -17.01
N ASP A 24 -3.04 -0.34 -17.62
CA ASP A 24 -4.36 0.05 -18.13
C ASP A 24 -5.50 -0.28 -17.15
N GLY A 25 -5.17 -0.66 -15.91
CA GLY A 25 -6.13 -1.08 -14.89
C GLY A 25 -6.13 -0.19 -13.64
N PRO A 26 -7.25 -0.13 -12.91
CA PRO A 26 -7.30 0.60 -11.65
C PRO A 26 -6.40 -0.05 -10.57
N PHE A 27 -6.20 -1.37 -10.57
CA PHE A 27 -5.19 -2.03 -9.73
C PHE A 27 -3.88 -2.13 -10.51
N GLN A 28 -2.87 -1.32 -10.19
CA GLN A 28 -1.67 -1.23 -11.02
C GLN A 28 -0.64 -2.33 -10.76
N TRP A 29 -0.72 -3.00 -9.61
CA TRP A 29 0.25 -4.02 -9.21
C TRP A 29 -0.44 -5.26 -8.67
N LEU A 30 0.18 -6.42 -8.91
CA LEU A 30 -0.13 -7.68 -8.28
C LEU A 30 1.14 -8.31 -7.72
N PHE A 31 1.05 -8.80 -6.48
CA PHE A 31 2.10 -9.51 -5.77
C PHE A 31 1.55 -10.82 -5.16
N PRO A 32 2.30 -11.92 -5.11
CA PRO A 32 1.91 -13.10 -4.37
C PRO A 32 1.91 -12.79 -2.87
N LEU A 33 0.95 -13.38 -2.17
CA LEU A 33 0.95 -13.41 -0.73
C LEU A 33 1.73 -14.63 -0.24
N PRO A 34 2.35 -14.57 0.96
CA PRO A 34 2.98 -15.74 1.57
C PRO A 34 2.00 -16.91 1.67
N ALA A 35 2.49 -18.14 1.53
CA ALA A 35 1.66 -19.35 1.59
C ALA A 35 0.92 -19.49 2.93
N GLU A 36 1.49 -18.91 4.00
CA GLU A 36 0.93 -18.86 5.34
C GLU A 36 -0.28 -17.93 5.45
N SER A 37 -0.47 -17.02 4.49
CA SER A 37 -1.62 -16.10 4.48
C SER A 37 -2.95 -16.85 4.44
N ARG A 38 -3.00 -17.99 3.75
CA ARG A 38 -4.12 -18.92 3.74
C ARG A 38 -3.65 -20.32 3.29
N PRO A 39 -3.41 -21.26 4.23
CA PRO A 39 -2.99 -22.61 3.89
C PRO A 39 -3.96 -23.31 2.94
N GLY A 40 -3.43 -23.91 1.86
CA GLY A 40 -4.24 -24.62 0.86
C GLY A 40 -4.77 -23.74 -0.28
N SER A 41 -4.41 -22.46 -0.33
CA SER A 41 -4.76 -21.55 -1.43
C SER A 41 -3.53 -20.73 -1.87
N ALA A 42 -3.51 -20.33 -3.14
CA ALA A 42 -2.56 -19.35 -3.68
C ALA A 42 -3.16 -17.94 -3.55
N GLY A 43 -2.48 -17.05 -2.81
CA GLY A 43 -2.94 -15.69 -2.53
C GLY A 43 -2.23 -14.63 -3.35
N TYR A 44 -2.95 -13.55 -3.68
CA TYR A 44 -2.44 -12.40 -4.42
C TYR A 44 -2.97 -11.10 -3.82
N ALA A 45 -2.11 -10.10 -3.70
CA ALA A 45 -2.47 -8.73 -3.34
C ALA A 45 -2.47 -7.85 -4.59
N LEU A 46 -3.63 -7.32 -4.95
CA LEU A 46 -3.77 -6.31 -5.99
C LEU A 46 -3.80 -4.92 -5.36
N VAL A 47 -2.96 -4.01 -5.84
CA VAL A 47 -2.77 -2.68 -5.24
C VAL A 47 -3.23 -1.58 -6.19
N MET A 48 -4.11 -0.72 -5.70
CA MET A 48 -4.57 0.51 -6.35
C MET A 48 -4.03 1.72 -5.58
N SER A 49 -3.13 2.44 -6.23
CA SER A 49 -2.56 3.70 -5.74
C SER A 49 -3.49 4.86 -6.06
N ALA A 50 -3.70 5.76 -5.10
CA ALA A 50 -4.51 6.96 -5.27
C ALA A 50 -5.90 6.68 -5.90
N PRO A 51 -6.71 5.76 -5.33
CA PRO A 51 -8.01 5.40 -5.87
C PRO A 51 -8.92 6.63 -6.01
N GLU A 52 -9.66 6.71 -7.11
CA GLU A 52 -10.79 7.62 -7.18
C GLU A 52 -11.78 7.34 -6.05
N LYS A 53 -12.45 8.38 -5.53
CA LYS A 53 -13.37 8.26 -4.39
C LYS A 53 -14.46 7.20 -4.58
N ARG A 54 -14.88 6.94 -5.82
CA ARG A 54 -15.87 5.90 -6.15
C ARG A 54 -15.42 4.50 -5.70
N PHE A 55 -14.15 4.14 -5.87
CA PHE A 55 -13.63 2.82 -5.46
C PHE A 55 -13.63 2.65 -3.94
N LEU A 56 -13.40 3.74 -3.20
CA LEU A 56 -13.47 3.71 -1.74
C LEU A 56 -14.91 3.46 -1.24
N ALA A 57 -15.92 3.81 -2.02
CA ALA A 57 -17.34 3.62 -1.71
C ALA A 57 -17.89 2.24 -2.14
N LEU A 58 -17.19 1.49 -3.00
CA LEU A 58 -17.64 0.18 -3.46
C LEU A 58 -17.69 -0.86 -2.33
N THR A 59 -18.64 -1.80 -2.44
CA THR A 59 -18.70 -2.97 -1.56
C THR A 59 -17.54 -3.93 -1.86
N PRO A 60 -17.19 -4.82 -0.92
CA PRO A 60 -16.19 -5.87 -1.18
C PRO A 60 -16.54 -6.71 -2.42
N GLU A 61 -17.80 -7.10 -2.58
CA GLU A 61 -18.26 -7.87 -3.76
C GLU A 61 -18.06 -7.11 -5.07
N ALA A 62 -18.40 -5.81 -5.11
CA ALA A 62 -18.17 -5.00 -6.31
C ALA A 62 -16.68 -4.84 -6.63
N LEU A 63 -15.82 -4.74 -5.60
CA LEU A 63 -14.37 -4.72 -5.78
C LEU A 63 -13.82 -6.06 -6.24
N GLN A 64 -14.36 -7.17 -5.74
CA GLN A 64 -14.01 -8.52 -6.18
C GLN A 64 -14.32 -8.71 -7.66
N ASN A 65 -15.51 -8.30 -8.09
CA ASN A 65 -15.89 -8.34 -9.50
C ASN A 65 -14.96 -7.46 -10.35
N ALA A 66 -14.61 -6.25 -9.89
CA ALA A 66 -13.67 -5.39 -10.60
C ALA A 66 -12.26 -6.02 -10.74
N VAL A 67 -11.76 -6.66 -9.67
CA VAL A 67 -10.49 -7.41 -9.69
C VAL A 67 -10.54 -8.56 -10.69
N ILE A 68 -11.60 -9.37 -10.65
CA ILE A 68 -11.78 -10.52 -11.55
C ILE A 68 -11.86 -10.05 -13.01
N THR A 69 -12.65 -9.01 -13.30
CA THR A 69 -12.74 -8.41 -14.63
C THR A 69 -11.36 -7.99 -15.13
N GLN A 70 -10.62 -7.21 -14.33
CA GLN A 70 -9.30 -6.73 -14.73
C GLN A 70 -8.31 -7.87 -14.98
N LEU A 71 -8.27 -8.87 -14.09
CA LEU A 71 -7.40 -10.04 -14.26
C LEU A 71 -7.75 -10.79 -15.54
N CYS A 72 -9.03 -11.06 -15.81
CA CYS A 72 -9.47 -11.71 -17.03
C CYS A 72 -9.04 -10.92 -18.29
N GLU A 73 -9.29 -9.61 -18.31
CA GLU A 73 -9.02 -8.75 -19.47
C GLU A 73 -7.52 -8.58 -19.75
N GLN A 74 -6.70 -8.45 -18.71
CA GLN A 74 -5.27 -8.11 -18.87
C GLN A 74 -4.35 -9.32 -18.87
N THR A 75 -4.82 -10.49 -18.42
CA THR A 75 -4.02 -11.73 -18.42
C THR A 75 -4.54 -12.79 -19.39
N GLY A 76 -5.79 -12.69 -19.85
CA GLY A 76 -6.47 -13.72 -20.64
C GLY A 76 -6.88 -14.95 -19.84
N ILE A 77 -6.65 -14.99 -18.52
CA ILE A 77 -7.03 -16.10 -17.66
C ILE A 77 -8.53 -16.00 -17.35
N SER A 78 -9.31 -17.03 -17.69
CA SER A 78 -10.74 -17.06 -17.37
C SER A 78 -10.96 -17.45 -15.90
N LEU A 79 -11.39 -16.48 -15.09
CA LEU A 79 -11.65 -16.65 -13.66
C LEU A 79 -13.14 -16.67 -13.30
N TRP A 80 -14.03 -16.40 -14.27
CA TRP A 80 -15.48 -16.31 -14.02
C TRP A 80 -16.12 -17.62 -13.54
N ASN A 81 -15.52 -18.76 -13.90
CA ASN A 81 -15.96 -20.09 -13.46
C ASN A 81 -15.12 -20.64 -12.31
N THR A 82 -14.19 -19.84 -11.78
CA THR A 82 -13.26 -20.21 -10.71
C THR A 82 -13.44 -19.22 -9.56
N PRO A 83 -14.46 -19.43 -8.70
CA PRO A 83 -14.68 -18.51 -7.58
C PRO A 83 -13.44 -18.53 -6.67
N PRO A 84 -12.98 -17.37 -6.19
CA PRO A 84 -11.87 -17.34 -5.25
C PRO A 84 -12.30 -17.95 -3.91
N ASP A 85 -11.38 -18.66 -3.26
CA ASP A 85 -11.57 -19.27 -1.95
C ASP A 85 -11.79 -18.21 -0.86
N ALA A 86 -11.24 -17.02 -1.06
CA ALA A 86 -11.43 -15.86 -0.20
C ALA A 86 -11.14 -14.56 -0.93
N PHE A 87 -11.74 -13.48 -0.42
CA PHE A 87 -11.49 -12.12 -0.85
C PHE A 87 -11.52 -11.18 0.36
N PHE A 88 -10.54 -10.29 0.45
CA PHE A 88 -10.42 -9.31 1.53
C PHE A 88 -9.91 -7.99 1.00
N VAL A 89 -10.49 -6.87 1.45
CA VAL A 89 -10.10 -5.52 1.00
C VAL A 89 -9.67 -4.68 2.17
N MET A 90 -8.54 -4.00 2.01
CA MET A 90 -8.07 -2.93 2.88
C MET A 90 -8.18 -1.59 2.15
N LYS A 91 -8.69 -0.57 2.84
CA LYS A 91 -8.87 0.79 2.31
C LYS A 91 -8.18 1.78 3.24
N GLU A 92 -6.93 2.08 2.96
CA GLU A 92 -6.15 3.03 3.75
C GLU A 92 -6.31 4.44 3.22
N ARG A 93 -7.27 5.18 3.79
CA ARG A 93 -7.67 6.52 3.29
C ARG A 93 -6.56 7.56 3.38
N ASN A 94 -5.67 7.41 4.36
CA ASN A 94 -4.58 8.34 4.65
C ASN A 94 -3.21 7.64 4.54
N ALA A 95 -3.03 6.80 3.52
CA ALA A 95 -1.86 5.94 3.38
C ALA A 95 -0.55 6.69 3.07
N THR A 96 -0.62 7.79 2.33
CA THR A 96 0.57 8.51 1.87
C THR A 96 0.43 10.02 1.99
N LEU A 97 1.53 10.72 2.19
CA LEU A 97 1.58 12.15 1.89
C LEU A 97 1.60 12.36 0.38
N LEU A 98 1.07 13.50 -0.08
CA LEU A 98 1.22 13.90 -1.47
C LEU A 98 2.67 14.35 -1.69
N GLN A 99 3.37 13.75 -2.65
CA GLN A 99 4.78 14.03 -2.91
C GLN A 99 4.98 15.24 -3.83
N THR A 100 4.43 16.41 -3.46
CA THR A 100 4.70 17.67 -4.19
C THR A 100 5.78 18.49 -3.48
N PRO A 101 6.49 19.37 -4.20
CA PRO A 101 7.47 20.28 -3.59
C PRO A 101 6.87 21.13 -2.45
N GLU A 102 5.63 21.58 -2.58
CA GLU A 102 4.94 22.40 -1.58
C GLU A 102 4.68 21.61 -0.29
N ILE A 103 4.19 20.37 -0.40
CA ILE A 103 3.99 19.50 0.78
C ILE A 103 5.32 19.11 1.41
N HIS A 104 6.35 18.86 0.60
CA HIS A 104 7.69 18.59 1.11
C HIS A 104 8.21 19.77 1.95
N ALA A 105 8.01 21.01 1.51
CA ALA A 105 8.43 22.21 2.24
C ALA A 105 7.68 22.41 3.58
N LEU A 106 6.47 21.86 3.71
CA LEU A 106 5.65 21.93 4.93
C LEU A 106 5.97 20.84 5.97
N ARG A 107 6.79 19.84 5.63
CA ARG A 107 7.18 18.79 6.58
C ARG A 107 7.98 19.41 7.74
N PRO A 108 7.61 19.18 9.01
CA PRO A 108 8.31 19.75 10.15
C PRO A 108 9.65 19.05 10.38
N SER A 109 10.57 19.68 11.10
CA SER A 109 11.78 19.01 11.60
C SER A 109 11.46 18.06 12.76
N THR A 110 12.44 17.28 13.20
CA THR A 110 12.32 16.42 14.41
C THR A 110 12.13 17.24 15.69
N ALA A 111 12.63 18.47 15.74
CA ALA A 111 12.51 19.37 16.88
C ALA A 111 11.09 19.99 16.94
N SER A 112 10.35 19.71 18.01
CA SER A 112 8.98 20.24 18.18
C SER A 112 8.91 21.69 18.70
N GLY A 113 10.03 22.22 19.21
CA GLY A 113 10.07 23.49 19.95
C GLY A 113 9.63 23.38 21.42
N ILE A 114 9.14 22.22 21.86
CA ILE A 114 8.78 21.93 23.25
C ILE A 114 9.88 21.06 23.87
N SER A 115 10.34 21.42 25.07
CA SER A 115 11.37 20.66 25.78
C SER A 115 10.93 19.21 25.96
N ARG A 116 11.81 18.28 25.57
CA ARG A 116 11.59 16.83 25.67
C ARG A 116 10.42 16.28 24.83
N LEU A 117 10.06 16.97 23.75
CA LEU A 117 9.10 16.49 22.75
C LEU A 117 9.70 16.55 21.34
N TRP A 118 9.53 15.48 20.57
CA TRP A 118 10.05 15.35 19.21
C TRP A 118 9.00 14.77 18.26
N PHE A 119 9.14 15.06 16.96
CA PHE A 119 8.36 14.44 15.90
C PHE A 119 9.16 13.34 15.21
N ALA A 120 8.58 12.14 15.10
CA ALA A 120 9.17 11.00 14.41
C ALA A 120 8.18 10.43 13.38
N GLY A 121 8.70 10.01 12.24
CA GLY A 121 7.93 9.41 11.17
C GLY A 121 8.49 9.74 9.79
N ASP A 122 7.98 9.02 8.79
CA ASP A 122 8.29 9.25 7.38
C ASP A 122 7.79 10.61 6.87
N TRP A 123 6.86 11.25 7.57
CA TRP A 123 6.34 12.58 7.26
C TRP A 123 7.22 13.73 7.80
N VAL A 124 8.21 13.45 8.64
CA VAL A 124 9.14 14.45 9.21
C VAL A 124 10.24 14.78 8.19
N GLN A 125 10.67 16.03 8.10
CA GLN A 125 11.68 16.50 7.16
C GLN A 125 13.04 15.85 7.42
N THR A 126 13.37 14.83 6.62
CA THR A 126 14.64 14.11 6.65
C THR A 126 15.43 14.23 5.35
N HIS A 127 14.96 15.07 4.42
CA HIS A 127 15.43 15.17 3.02
C HIS A 127 15.27 13.88 2.19
N LEU A 128 14.63 12.86 2.75
CA LEU A 128 14.18 11.67 2.04
C LEU A 128 12.69 11.81 1.70
N PRO A 129 12.19 11.15 0.63
CA PRO A 129 10.74 10.99 0.44
C PRO A 129 10.09 10.34 1.66
N ALA A 130 8.76 10.39 1.77
CA ALA A 130 8.03 9.77 2.87
C ALA A 130 8.06 8.23 2.74
N THR A 131 9.14 7.64 3.24
CA THR A 131 9.45 6.20 3.18
C THR A 131 9.89 5.67 4.54
N LEU A 132 10.03 4.34 4.63
CA LEU A 132 10.56 3.66 5.83
C LEU A 132 11.97 4.16 6.20
N GLU A 133 12.85 4.40 5.23
CA GLU A 133 14.17 4.98 5.46
C GLU A 133 14.08 6.39 6.04
N GLY A 134 13.11 7.18 5.58
CA GLY A 134 12.77 8.48 6.15
C GLY A 134 12.34 8.38 7.61
N ALA A 135 11.47 7.42 7.93
CA ALA A 135 11.03 7.18 9.31
C ALA A 135 12.20 6.79 10.22
N VAL A 136 13.03 5.82 9.80
CA VAL A 136 14.21 5.39 10.56
C VAL A 136 15.18 6.55 10.75
N ARG A 137 15.46 7.32 9.70
CA ARG A 137 16.36 8.47 9.77
C ARG A 137 15.87 9.53 10.75
N SER A 138 14.55 9.78 10.82
CA SER A 138 13.97 10.71 11.78
C SER A 138 14.20 10.25 13.23
N ALA A 139 14.09 8.95 13.49
CA ALA A 139 14.30 8.38 14.82
C ALA A 139 15.77 8.45 15.24
N LEU A 140 16.70 8.15 14.32
CA LEU A 140 18.14 8.25 14.59
C LEU A 140 18.55 9.68 14.95
N GLN A 141 18.05 10.68 14.21
CA GLN A 141 18.31 12.09 14.52
C GLN A 141 17.86 12.47 15.94
N ILE A 142 16.70 11.96 16.39
CA ILE A 142 16.20 12.22 17.75
C ILE A 142 17.10 11.56 18.80
N CYS A 143 17.56 10.32 18.56
CA CYS A 143 18.49 9.65 19.46
C CYS A 143 19.78 10.45 19.64
N ASP A 144 20.33 10.99 18.54
CA ASP A 144 21.51 11.85 18.58
C ASP A 144 21.23 13.13 19.38
N ASP A 145 20.11 13.82 19.10
CA ASP A 145 19.70 15.03 19.82
C ASP A 145 19.55 14.80 21.34
N ILE A 146 18.98 13.66 21.75
CA ILE A 146 18.82 13.28 23.17
C ILE A 146 20.18 13.04 23.82
N SER A 147 21.10 12.37 23.11
CA SER A 147 22.42 12.03 23.65
C SER A 147 23.26 13.26 23.96
N HIS A 148 23.06 14.36 23.22
CA HIS A 148 23.74 15.64 23.45
C HIS A 148 23.10 16.52 24.53
N GLN A 149 21.94 16.14 25.06
CA GLN A 149 21.20 16.86 26.11
C GLN A 149 21.33 16.23 27.51
N LEU A 150 22.00 15.08 27.62
CA LEU A 150 22.33 14.37 28.87
C LEU A 150 23.77 14.68 29.29
#